data_AF-A0A5N5UIR6-F1
#
_entry.id   AF-A0A5N5UIR6-F1
#
_cell.length_a   1.000
_cell.length_b   1.000
_cell.length_c   1.000
_cell.angle_alpha   90.00
_cell.angle_beta   90.00
_cell.angle_gamma   90.00
#
_symmetry.space_group_name_H-M   'P 1'
#
loop_
_entity.id
_entity.type
_entity.pdbx_description
1 polymer ?
#
loop_
_entity_poly.entity_id
_entity_poly.type
_entity_poly.pdbx_seq_one_letter_code
_entity_poly.pdbx_strand_id
1 'polypeptide(L)'
;MNDDHDEGESLPSRENVLSDGSEWSGSDHEVGRTPSDESEWSGSDHEVGRTPSDESEWSGSDHETGRAMADGGSAAGADDVTLDPWGSASVDDYRKLFEQFGIEAFDDVLPQVPNPHYLMRRGVVFGHRDYGPIADAMANDDPFAVLSGWMPTGDPHIGHKLMIEEIVYHQQQGGDAYALVADLEANSARGLSWAEIDRHTEEYLLSLLALGFDPEEGEIYRQSGNERLQNLAFELGAEANFSEMQALYGFDGETNISHMQSVVTQMADILYPQLDEPKPTVIPVGPDQDPHMRFARDLADRTRYFGVTEAYASFEADPAERVLIRAAYDAIDDDDIRCEDAADYLREHHADEAGTSVLPKLDNAGKEPIRPRVRFLDRNATDEAFEALIDAIDGEKRVFEGHVDTFDLDADAAEELAREVELGHGGYGFIAPSSIYNRFMTGLTGGKMSSSIPASHISLLDDPEDGYDKVKSATTGGRTSAKEQRELGGKADECPVYELYTYLLAGEDDEFATEVYEECVGGERLCGGCKEQAAELMAEFLEDHQEKREEMRPVLEELDIDIESPWRR
;
A
#
# COMPACT_ATOMS: atom_id res chain seq x y z
N MET A 1 59.39 -51.00 0.62
CA MET A 1 58.34 -51.06 -0.43
C MET A 1 57.94 -49.61 -0.64
N ASN A 2 58.81 -48.75 -1.17
CA ASN A 2 59.28 -48.68 -2.57
C ASN A 2 58.09 -48.60 -3.52
N ASP A 3 57.94 -47.67 -4.46
CA ASP A 3 58.71 -46.53 -5.00
C ASP A 3 57.68 -45.85 -5.95
N ASP A 4 57.45 -44.53 -5.89
CA ASP A 4 57.96 -43.45 -6.77
C ASP A 4 57.33 -43.29 -8.18
N HIS A 5 57.35 -42.00 -8.60
CA HIS A 5 57.12 -41.35 -9.90
C HIS A 5 55.75 -40.67 -10.07
N ASP A 6 55.57 -39.34 -9.99
CA ASP A 6 56.34 -38.11 -10.32
C ASP A 6 56.18 -37.59 -11.77
N GLU A 7 55.98 -36.26 -11.84
CA GLU A 7 56.02 -35.31 -12.97
C GLU A 7 54.96 -35.44 -14.11
N GLY A 8 54.44 -34.41 -14.77
CA GLY A 8 54.84 -33.01 -14.92
C GLY A 8 54.64 -32.59 -16.40
N GLU A 9 54.00 -31.44 -16.60
CA GLU A 9 54.13 -30.50 -17.75
C GLU A 9 53.58 -30.79 -19.17
N SER A 10 52.76 -29.80 -19.61
CA SER A 10 52.85 -29.03 -20.86
C SER A 10 52.25 -29.54 -22.18
N LEU A 11 51.57 -28.60 -22.85
CA LEU A 11 50.93 -28.64 -24.17
C LEU A 11 51.87 -29.06 -25.31
N PRO A 12 51.30 -29.45 -26.46
CA PRO A 12 51.54 -28.63 -27.64
C PRO A 12 50.33 -28.37 -28.55
N SER A 13 50.41 -27.21 -29.18
CA SER A 13 49.69 -26.70 -30.36
C SER A 13 49.74 -27.60 -31.60
N ARG A 14 48.70 -27.51 -32.47
CA ARG A 14 48.82 -27.67 -33.93
C ARG A 14 47.63 -27.09 -34.73
N GLU A 15 47.91 -25.95 -35.37
CA GLU A 15 47.57 -25.47 -36.73
C GLU A 15 46.74 -26.39 -37.67
N ASN A 16 45.60 -25.90 -38.19
CA ASN A 16 45.33 -25.16 -39.45
C ASN A 16 45.17 -26.02 -40.72
N VAL A 17 43.99 -25.94 -41.38
CA VAL A 17 43.84 -25.77 -42.84
C VAL A 17 42.57 -24.94 -43.16
N LEU A 18 42.78 -23.92 -44.00
CA LEU A 18 41.94 -22.86 -44.60
C LEU A 18 40.73 -23.41 -45.41
N SER A 19 39.67 -22.65 -45.72
CA SER A 19 39.53 -21.44 -46.57
C SER A 19 38.05 -20.99 -46.55
N ASP A 20 37.57 -19.77 -46.86
CA ASP A 20 38.11 -18.60 -47.55
C ASP A 20 37.14 -17.39 -47.38
N GLY A 21 37.69 -16.16 -47.38
CA GLY A 21 37.14 -14.85 -47.79
C GLY A 21 35.76 -14.36 -47.32
N SER A 22 35.54 -13.12 -46.86
CA SER A 22 36.33 -11.89 -47.04
C SER A 22 35.87 -10.80 -46.05
N GLU A 23 36.84 -10.22 -45.35
CA GLU A 23 36.78 -8.98 -44.57
C GLU A 23 36.56 -7.75 -45.48
N TRP A 24 36.04 -6.66 -44.91
CA TRP A 24 36.90 -5.49 -44.63
C TRP A 24 36.27 -4.55 -43.60
N SER A 25 37.10 -4.24 -42.62
CA SER A 25 36.90 -3.41 -41.43
C SER A 25 37.36 -1.96 -41.63
N GLY A 26 36.88 -1.10 -40.74
CA GLY A 26 37.62 0.06 -40.24
C GLY A 26 37.36 1.36 -41.00
N SER A 27 37.26 2.52 -40.37
CA SER A 27 37.66 2.89 -39.01
C SER A 27 37.18 4.33 -38.74
N ASP A 28 36.72 4.56 -37.52
CA ASP A 28 37.11 5.66 -36.63
C ASP A 28 37.07 7.14 -37.05
N HIS A 29 36.56 7.89 -36.06
CA HIS A 29 36.90 9.24 -35.60
C HIS A 29 35.92 10.39 -35.88
N GLU A 30 35.50 10.95 -34.74
CA GLU A 30 34.88 12.25 -34.49
C GLU A 30 35.53 13.40 -35.27
N VAL A 31 34.73 14.45 -35.54
CA VAL A 31 34.99 15.85 -35.14
C VAL A 31 33.76 16.68 -35.53
N GLY A 32 33.25 17.47 -34.58
CA GLY A 32 32.11 18.35 -34.78
C GLY A 32 32.35 19.56 -35.68
N ARG A 33 31.24 20.25 -36.00
CA ARG A 33 31.13 21.72 -36.15
C ARG A 33 29.71 22.11 -36.53
N THR A 34 29.23 23.16 -35.86
CA THR A 34 28.11 24.03 -36.19
C THR A 34 28.12 24.52 -37.64
N PRO A 35 26.99 25.04 -38.14
CA PRO A 35 27.02 26.45 -38.54
C PRO A 35 25.77 27.26 -38.20
N SER A 36 26.02 28.57 -38.08
CA SER A 36 25.09 29.69 -37.98
C SER A 36 24.64 30.22 -39.35
N ASP A 37 23.65 31.11 -39.28
CA ASP A 37 23.33 32.25 -40.17
C ASP A 37 22.33 32.09 -41.34
N GLU A 38 21.14 32.66 -41.06
CA GLU A 38 20.30 33.58 -41.83
C GLU A 38 20.42 33.68 -43.37
N SER A 39 19.26 33.59 -44.05
CA SER A 39 18.92 34.49 -45.16
C SER A 39 17.40 34.59 -45.39
N GLU A 40 16.94 35.82 -45.58
CA GLU A 40 15.57 36.24 -45.86
C GLU A 40 15.11 35.86 -47.29
N TRP A 41 13.81 35.59 -47.51
CA TRP A 41 12.86 36.40 -48.34
C TRP A 41 11.58 35.65 -48.78
N SER A 42 10.44 36.31 -48.55
CA SER A 42 9.21 36.43 -49.36
C SER A 42 8.42 35.20 -49.86
N GLY A 43 7.15 35.13 -49.44
CA GLY A 43 6.01 35.34 -50.35
C GLY A 43 5.25 34.14 -50.94
N SER A 44 3.94 34.12 -50.62
CA SER A 44 2.77 33.61 -51.38
C SER A 44 2.40 32.12 -51.40
N ASP A 45 1.22 31.85 -50.80
CA ASP A 45 0.03 31.20 -51.38
C ASP A 45 0.14 29.85 -52.10
N HIS A 46 -0.33 28.76 -51.47
CA HIS A 46 -1.64 28.10 -51.73
C HIS A 46 -1.77 26.71 -51.07
N GLU A 47 -3.03 26.39 -50.77
CA GLU A 47 -3.63 25.26 -50.06
C GLU A 47 -3.23 23.85 -50.54
N VAL A 48 -3.14 22.88 -49.61
CA VAL A 48 -3.79 21.54 -49.70
C VAL A 48 -4.07 21.02 -48.28
N GLY A 49 -5.27 20.49 -48.07
CA GLY A 49 -5.90 20.26 -46.76
C GLY A 49 -5.42 19.09 -45.90
N ARG A 50 -5.91 19.13 -44.65
CA ARG A 50 -5.92 18.04 -43.68
C ARG A 50 -7.31 17.93 -43.05
N THR A 51 -7.78 16.70 -43.01
CA THR A 51 -8.95 16.21 -42.28
C THR A 51 -8.72 16.24 -40.77
N PRO A 52 -9.72 16.57 -39.93
CA PRO A 52 -9.64 16.43 -38.47
C PRO A 52 -9.98 15.00 -38.05
N SER A 53 -9.24 14.48 -37.07
CA SER A 53 -9.58 13.27 -36.30
C SER A 53 -10.25 13.69 -35.00
N ASP A 54 -11.41 13.08 -34.75
CA ASP A 54 -12.35 13.34 -33.67
C ASP A 54 -11.77 13.03 -32.28
N GLU A 55 -11.93 14.00 -31.38
CA GLU A 55 -12.01 13.82 -29.94
C GLU A 55 -13.44 13.39 -29.62
N SER A 56 -13.62 12.27 -28.89
CA SER A 56 -14.95 11.81 -28.48
C SER A 56 -15.10 11.93 -26.97
N GLU A 57 -15.94 12.89 -26.60
CA GLU A 57 -16.49 13.17 -25.28
C GLU A 57 -17.41 12.03 -24.82
N TRP A 58 -17.28 11.62 -23.57
CA TRP A 58 -18.18 10.68 -22.90
C TRP A 58 -19.48 11.41 -22.51
N SER A 59 -20.60 11.01 -23.11
CA SER A 59 -21.94 11.50 -22.81
C SER A 59 -22.64 10.56 -21.82
N GLY A 60 -23.10 11.15 -20.71
CA GLY A 60 -24.03 10.51 -19.77
C GLY A 60 -25.45 10.50 -20.33
N SER A 61 -26.17 9.41 -20.07
CA SER A 61 -27.58 9.25 -20.42
C SER A 61 -28.47 9.46 -19.19
N ASP A 62 -29.37 10.44 -19.32
CA ASP A 62 -30.50 10.71 -18.44
C ASP A 62 -31.49 9.52 -18.35
N HIS A 63 -32.03 9.25 -17.16
CA HIS A 63 -33.35 8.65 -17.01
C HIS A 63 -34.20 9.35 -15.93
N GLU A 64 -35.23 10.01 -16.48
CA GLU A 64 -36.53 10.45 -15.99
C GLU A 64 -36.93 10.46 -14.51
N THR A 65 -37.45 11.63 -14.17
CA THR A 65 -38.15 12.11 -13.00
C THR A 65 -39.37 11.30 -12.54
N GLY A 66 -39.39 10.94 -11.25
CA GLY A 66 -40.55 10.40 -10.53
C GLY A 66 -40.89 11.19 -9.27
N ARG A 67 -41.64 12.29 -9.43
CA ARG A 67 -42.65 12.89 -8.53
C ARG A 67 -42.48 12.71 -6.99
N ALA A 68 -42.01 13.78 -6.34
CA ALA A 68 -42.08 13.97 -4.90
C ALA A 68 -43.51 14.04 -4.35
N MET A 69 -43.76 13.32 -3.25
CA MET A 69 -44.82 13.60 -2.28
C MET A 69 -44.17 14.15 -1.01
N ALA A 70 -44.79 15.18 -0.44
CA ALA A 70 -44.33 15.88 0.74
C ALA A 70 -45.01 15.33 1.99
N ASP A 71 -44.24 15.11 3.05
CA ASP A 71 -44.70 15.16 4.42
C ASP A 71 -43.68 15.91 5.29
N GLY A 72 -44.18 16.94 5.96
CA GLY A 72 -43.40 17.80 6.82
C GLY A 72 -43.13 17.13 8.17
N GLY A 73 -41.87 17.16 8.57
CA GLY A 73 -41.39 16.96 9.93
C GLY A 73 -40.47 18.11 10.31
N SER A 74 -40.76 18.74 11.43
CA SER A 74 -40.20 20.00 11.92
C SER A 74 -38.69 19.97 12.23
N ALA A 75 -38.05 21.09 11.93
CA ALA A 75 -36.71 21.48 12.39
C ALA A 75 -36.52 21.36 13.92
N ALA A 76 -35.41 20.75 14.32
CA ALA A 76 -34.63 21.07 15.52
C ALA A 76 -33.30 20.31 15.45
N GLY A 77 -32.18 21.04 15.42
CA GLY A 77 -30.82 20.48 15.34
C GLY A 77 -30.00 21.20 14.29
N ALA A 78 -29.71 22.48 14.52
CA ALA A 78 -28.53 23.07 13.91
C ALA A 78 -27.36 22.42 14.64
N ASP A 79 -26.82 21.34 14.08
CA ASP A 79 -25.58 20.77 14.56
C ASP A 79 -24.49 21.80 14.32
N ASP A 80 -23.87 22.18 15.43
CA ASP A 80 -22.69 23.00 15.56
C ASP A 80 -21.62 22.38 14.64
N VAL A 81 -21.38 23.00 13.47
CA VAL A 81 -20.23 22.65 12.65
C VAL A 81 -19.02 23.18 13.40
N THR A 82 -18.55 22.39 14.36
CA THR A 82 -17.26 22.60 15.00
C THR A 82 -16.25 22.66 13.86
N LEU A 83 -15.67 23.84 13.64
CA LEU A 83 -14.57 24.04 12.70
C LEU A 83 -13.42 23.16 13.18
N ASP A 84 -13.28 22.01 12.54
CA ASP A 84 -12.21 21.06 12.78
C ASP A 84 -11.02 21.39 11.87
N PRO A 85 -9.87 21.81 12.41
CA PRO A 85 -8.66 22.15 11.64
C PRO A 85 -8.13 21.01 10.77
N TRP A 86 -8.58 19.77 11.03
CA TRP A 86 -8.13 18.55 10.38
C TRP A 86 -9.10 18.02 9.32
N GLY A 87 -10.21 18.74 9.11
CA GLY A 87 -11.01 18.62 7.90
C GLY A 87 -11.99 17.45 7.91
N SER A 88 -12.71 17.20 9.00
CA SER A 88 -13.95 16.40 8.96
C SER A 88 -15.00 16.90 7.93
N ALA A 89 -14.79 18.07 7.31
CA ALA A 89 -15.60 18.62 6.24
C ALA A 89 -15.13 18.30 4.79
N SER A 90 -13.94 17.73 4.56
CA SER A 90 -13.48 17.28 3.21
C SER A 90 -13.80 15.81 2.90
N VAL A 91 -14.60 15.19 3.77
CA VAL A 91 -14.95 13.75 3.81
C VAL A 91 -15.75 13.26 2.59
N ASP A 92 -16.34 14.14 1.78
CA ASP A 92 -17.21 13.71 0.67
C ASP A 92 -16.46 13.02 -0.50
N ASP A 93 -15.18 13.33 -0.72
CA ASP A 93 -14.38 12.63 -1.73
C ASP A 93 -13.86 11.27 -1.24
N TYR A 94 -13.66 11.12 0.08
CA TYR A 94 -13.13 9.90 0.69
C TYR A 94 -14.21 8.91 1.14
N ARG A 95 -15.45 9.34 1.40
CA ARG A 95 -16.61 8.44 1.63
C ARG A 95 -16.78 7.39 0.53
N LYS A 96 -16.61 7.81 -0.73
CA LYS A 96 -16.65 6.88 -1.86
C LYS A 96 -15.51 5.87 -1.82
N LEU A 97 -14.32 6.28 -1.35
CA LEU A 97 -13.18 5.37 -1.18
C LEU A 97 -13.44 4.37 -0.05
N PHE A 98 -13.98 4.81 1.09
CA PHE A 98 -14.38 3.93 2.19
C PHE A 98 -15.40 2.88 1.74
N GLU A 99 -16.48 3.30 1.07
CA GLU A 99 -17.54 2.39 0.59
C GLU A 99 -17.09 1.46 -0.54
N GLN A 100 -16.27 1.94 -1.47
CA GLN A 100 -15.83 1.16 -2.64
C GLN A 100 -14.76 0.13 -2.29
N PHE A 101 -13.86 0.46 -1.37
CA PHE A 101 -12.69 -0.36 -1.07
C PHE A 101 -12.77 -1.09 0.27
N GLY A 102 -13.80 -0.82 1.10
CA GLY A 102 -13.91 -1.43 2.43
C GLY A 102 -12.73 -1.02 3.32
N ILE A 103 -12.41 0.28 3.28
CA ILE A 103 -11.45 0.93 4.16
C ILE A 103 -12.26 1.50 5.34
N GLU A 104 -11.67 1.51 6.53
CA GLU A 104 -12.24 2.07 7.76
C GLU A 104 -11.58 3.40 8.10
N ALA A 105 -12.24 4.27 8.87
CA ALA A 105 -11.67 5.57 9.23
C ALA A 105 -10.58 5.41 10.29
N PHE A 106 -9.44 6.08 10.12
CA PHE A 106 -8.34 5.97 11.10
C PHE A 106 -8.74 6.47 12.49
N ASP A 107 -9.66 7.43 12.56
CA ASP A 107 -10.20 7.94 13.82
C ASP A 107 -10.85 6.86 14.69
N ASP A 108 -11.33 5.76 14.10
CA ASP A 108 -11.96 4.65 14.82
C ASP A 108 -10.94 3.84 15.64
N VAL A 109 -9.69 3.74 15.15
CA VAL A 109 -8.59 3.02 15.81
C VAL A 109 -7.60 3.94 16.53
N LEU A 110 -7.54 5.22 16.17
CA LEU A 110 -6.61 6.20 16.75
C LEU A 110 -6.55 6.20 18.30
N PRO A 111 -7.66 6.07 19.06
CA PRO A 111 -7.61 6.03 20.53
C PRO A 111 -6.86 4.82 21.12
N GLN A 112 -6.66 3.77 20.32
CA GLN A 112 -5.95 2.54 20.71
C GLN A 112 -4.44 2.64 20.43
N VAL A 113 -4.03 3.58 19.58
CA VAL A 113 -2.63 3.73 19.16
C VAL A 113 -1.83 4.39 20.29
N PRO A 114 -0.78 3.74 20.82
CA PRO A 114 0.10 4.36 21.80
C PRO A 114 0.95 5.46 21.12
N ASN A 115 1.04 6.63 21.75
CA ASN A 115 1.87 7.77 21.27
C ASN A 115 1.71 8.07 19.77
N PRO A 116 0.47 8.27 19.25
CA PRO A 116 0.22 8.32 17.81
C PRO A 116 1.02 9.43 17.14
N HIS A 117 1.62 9.15 15.99
CA HIS A 117 2.39 10.11 15.21
C HIS A 117 1.56 11.34 14.80
N TYR A 118 2.18 12.51 14.58
CA TYR A 118 1.44 13.72 14.22
C TYR A 118 0.62 13.57 12.93
N LEU A 119 1.09 12.77 11.97
CA LEU A 119 0.34 12.47 10.74
C LEU A 119 -0.98 11.72 11.02
N MET A 120 -1.01 10.89 12.06
CA MET A 120 -2.22 10.21 12.53
C MET A 120 -3.14 11.19 13.27
N ARG A 121 -2.58 11.97 14.21
CA ARG A 121 -3.36 12.94 15.02
C ARG A 121 -4.01 14.04 14.18
N ARG A 122 -3.38 14.42 13.06
CA ARG A 122 -3.84 15.48 12.16
C ARG A 122 -4.69 14.98 10.98
N GLY A 123 -5.08 13.70 10.98
CA GLY A 123 -5.92 13.11 9.95
C GLY A 123 -5.27 13.05 8.55
N VAL A 124 -3.93 13.12 8.48
CA VAL A 124 -3.18 12.87 7.24
C VAL A 124 -3.25 11.39 6.90
N VAL A 125 -3.03 10.54 7.91
CA VAL A 125 -3.48 9.15 7.89
C VAL A 125 -4.98 9.17 8.14
N PHE A 126 -5.77 8.97 7.10
CA PHE A 126 -7.22 9.18 7.16
C PHE A 126 -8.01 7.87 7.24
N GLY A 127 -7.41 6.74 6.84
CA GLY A 127 -8.07 5.46 6.81
C GLY A 127 -7.13 4.29 7.11
N HIS A 128 -7.70 3.13 7.37
CA HIS A 128 -6.97 1.89 7.54
C HIS A 128 -7.74 0.67 7.03
N ARG A 129 -7.01 -0.44 6.91
CA ARG A 129 -7.56 -1.79 6.87
C ARG A 129 -6.87 -2.58 7.98
N ASP A 130 -7.66 -3.07 8.92
CA ASP A 130 -7.19 -4.09 9.87
C ASP A 130 -5.98 -3.63 10.71
N TYR A 131 -5.95 -2.36 11.14
CA TYR A 131 -4.84 -1.80 11.92
C TYR A 131 -4.94 -2.09 13.43
N GLY A 132 -6.10 -2.57 13.90
CA GLY A 132 -6.33 -2.96 15.29
C GLY A 132 -5.26 -3.92 15.84
N PRO A 133 -4.96 -5.05 15.17
CA PRO A 133 -3.89 -5.96 15.59
C PRO A 133 -2.51 -5.31 15.72
N ILE A 134 -2.22 -4.27 14.92
CA ILE A 134 -0.97 -3.51 15.00
C ILE A 134 -0.99 -2.60 16.23
N ALA A 135 -2.10 -1.90 16.48
CA ALA A 135 -2.28 -1.07 17.67
C ALA A 135 -2.22 -1.91 18.96
N ASP A 136 -2.85 -3.08 18.96
CA ASP A 136 -2.79 -4.03 20.07
C ASP A 136 -1.38 -4.56 20.29
N ALA A 137 -0.65 -4.92 19.23
CA ALA A 137 0.72 -5.38 19.35
C ALA A 137 1.64 -4.29 19.94
N MET A 138 1.53 -3.05 19.45
CA MET A 138 2.24 -1.90 20.01
C MET A 138 1.89 -1.64 21.48
N ALA A 139 0.61 -1.77 21.86
CA ALA A 139 0.17 -1.51 23.22
C ALA A 139 0.62 -2.59 24.23
N ASN A 140 0.88 -3.80 23.77
CA ASN A 140 1.24 -4.96 24.59
C ASN A 140 2.73 -5.36 24.48
N ASP A 141 3.53 -4.62 23.71
CA ASP A 141 4.92 -4.97 23.37
C ASP A 141 5.03 -6.36 22.68
N ASP A 142 4.02 -6.74 21.88
CA ASP A 142 4.01 -7.98 21.10
C ASP A 142 4.66 -7.78 19.72
N PRO A 143 5.20 -8.84 19.08
CA PRO A 143 5.83 -8.73 17.77
C PRO A 143 4.88 -8.26 16.66
N PHE A 144 5.30 -7.25 15.89
CA PHE A 144 4.67 -6.82 14.65
C PHE A 144 5.74 -6.29 13.69
N ALA A 145 5.36 -6.07 12.44
CA ALA A 145 6.24 -5.52 11.43
C ALA A 145 5.63 -4.31 10.72
N VAL A 146 6.51 -3.49 10.15
CA VAL A 146 6.16 -2.43 9.21
C VAL A 146 7.02 -2.60 7.95
N LEU A 147 6.41 -2.41 6.79
CA LEU A 147 7.14 -2.37 5.53
C LEU A 147 6.75 -1.14 4.73
N SER A 148 7.76 -0.46 4.22
CA SER A 148 7.62 0.65 3.29
C SER A 148 8.73 0.57 2.26
N GLY A 149 8.47 1.15 1.09
CA GLY A 149 9.35 1.02 -0.05
C GLY A 149 9.21 2.16 -1.02
N TRP A 150 10.23 2.32 -1.84
CA TRP A 150 10.22 3.30 -2.91
C TRP A 150 10.75 2.70 -4.20
N MET A 151 10.12 3.11 -5.29
CA MET A 151 10.66 2.95 -6.61
C MET A 151 11.72 4.04 -6.82
N PRO A 152 13.01 3.70 -7.01
CA PRO A 152 14.11 4.66 -7.09
C PRO A 152 14.05 5.46 -8.40
N THR A 153 13.15 6.44 -8.46
CA THR A 153 12.90 7.32 -9.61
C THR A 153 12.91 8.78 -9.18
N GLY A 154 13.69 9.60 -9.90
CA GLY A 154 13.85 11.01 -9.57
C GLY A 154 14.41 11.22 -8.16
N ASP A 155 14.33 12.45 -7.67
CA ASP A 155 14.79 12.76 -6.32
C ASP A 155 13.68 12.48 -5.30
N PRO A 156 14.01 12.02 -4.08
CA PRO A 156 13.03 11.90 -3.02
C PRO A 156 12.45 13.27 -2.70
N HIS A 157 11.16 13.33 -2.38
CA HIS A 157 10.41 14.58 -2.17
C HIS A 157 9.56 14.47 -0.92
N ILE A 158 8.92 15.56 -0.49
CA ILE A 158 8.13 15.56 0.76
C ILE A 158 7.07 14.43 0.81
N GLY A 159 6.43 14.08 -0.31
CA GLY A 159 5.53 12.92 -0.35
C GLY A 159 6.20 11.60 0.08
N HIS A 160 7.47 11.36 -0.28
CA HIS A 160 8.23 10.19 0.17
C HIS A 160 8.62 10.30 1.65
N LYS A 161 8.91 11.51 2.15
CA LYS A 161 9.20 11.75 3.57
C LYS A 161 8.07 11.24 4.47
N LEU A 162 6.81 11.44 4.11
CA LEU A 162 5.66 11.00 4.91
C LEU A 162 5.70 9.48 5.13
N MET A 163 5.92 8.74 4.04
CA MET A 163 6.03 7.27 4.08
C MET A 163 7.25 6.80 4.89
N ILE A 164 8.35 7.55 4.82
CA ILE A 164 9.56 7.29 5.60
C ILE A 164 9.31 7.53 7.10
N GLU A 165 8.63 8.61 7.46
CA GLU A 165 8.32 8.88 8.87
C GLU A 165 7.38 7.85 9.46
N GLU A 166 6.46 7.28 8.67
CA GLU A 166 5.60 6.20 9.15
C GLU A 166 6.40 4.92 9.44
N ILE A 167 7.32 4.50 8.58
CA ILE A 167 8.17 3.33 8.88
C ILE A 167 9.07 3.60 10.09
N VAL A 168 9.68 4.78 10.18
CA VAL A 168 10.51 5.19 11.33
C VAL A 168 9.69 5.22 12.63
N TYR A 169 8.46 5.74 12.58
CA TYR A 169 7.56 5.76 13.73
C TYR A 169 7.27 4.35 14.24
N HIS A 170 6.88 3.43 13.35
CA HIS A 170 6.56 2.06 13.76
C HIS A 170 7.81 1.31 14.25
N GLN A 171 8.99 1.57 13.66
CA GLN A 171 10.26 1.06 14.18
C GLN A 171 10.50 1.55 15.62
N GLN A 172 10.27 2.83 15.90
CA GLN A 172 10.39 3.40 17.24
C GLN A 172 9.34 2.87 18.23
N GLN A 173 8.21 2.37 17.75
CA GLN A 173 7.21 1.65 18.57
C GLN A 173 7.57 0.15 18.77
N GLY A 174 8.74 -0.30 18.32
CA GLY A 174 9.22 -1.67 18.54
C GLY A 174 8.87 -2.67 17.43
N GLY A 175 8.39 -2.20 16.28
CA GLY A 175 8.11 -3.06 15.14
C GLY A 175 9.36 -3.43 14.35
N ASP A 176 9.39 -4.64 13.81
CA ASP A 176 10.41 -5.07 12.85
C ASP A 176 10.23 -4.28 11.55
N ALA A 177 11.18 -3.40 11.22
CA ALA A 177 11.05 -2.47 10.13
C ALA A 177 11.80 -2.92 8.87
N TYR A 178 11.09 -2.97 7.75
CA TYR A 178 11.61 -3.40 6.45
C TYR A 178 11.52 -2.26 5.43
N ALA A 179 12.66 -1.75 4.99
CA ALA A 179 12.76 -0.67 4.02
C ALA A 179 13.31 -1.21 2.69
N LEU A 180 12.50 -1.17 1.64
CA LEU A 180 12.86 -1.78 0.35
C LEU A 180 13.09 -0.77 -0.77
N VAL A 181 13.99 -1.16 -1.68
CA VAL A 181 14.24 -0.47 -2.94
C VAL A 181 13.63 -1.30 -4.08
N ALA A 182 12.58 -0.77 -4.71
CA ALA A 182 11.84 -1.43 -5.79
C ALA A 182 12.53 -1.27 -7.16
N ASP A 183 13.77 -1.75 -7.25
CA ASP A 183 14.62 -1.60 -8.43
C ASP A 183 14.17 -2.43 -9.64
N LEU A 184 13.61 -3.62 -9.44
CA LEU A 184 13.04 -4.44 -10.51
C LEU A 184 11.83 -3.74 -11.16
N GLU A 185 10.98 -3.09 -10.37
CA GLU A 185 9.86 -2.29 -10.87
C GLU A 185 10.36 -1.05 -11.62
N ALA A 186 11.32 -0.31 -11.06
CA ALA A 186 11.90 0.87 -11.70
C ALA A 186 12.48 0.55 -13.09
N ASN A 187 13.17 -0.60 -13.24
CA ASN A 187 13.68 -1.03 -14.53
C ASN A 187 12.54 -1.48 -15.48
N SER A 188 11.66 -2.37 -15.03
CA SER A 188 10.70 -3.05 -15.90
C SER A 188 9.48 -2.21 -16.27
N ALA A 189 8.96 -1.40 -15.34
CA ALA A 189 7.77 -0.58 -15.52
C ALA A 189 8.10 0.83 -16.02
N ARG A 190 9.22 1.42 -15.57
CA ARG A 190 9.62 2.80 -15.95
C ARG A 190 10.73 2.85 -17.00
N GLY A 191 11.40 1.74 -17.28
CA GLY A 191 12.43 1.67 -18.31
C GLY A 191 13.73 2.41 -17.94
N LEU A 192 13.99 2.62 -16.64
CA LEU A 192 15.23 3.25 -16.18
C LEU A 192 16.42 2.30 -16.36
N SER A 193 17.59 2.88 -16.68
CA SER A 193 18.84 2.13 -16.67
C SER A 193 19.27 1.81 -15.24
N TRP A 194 19.99 0.70 -15.03
CA TRP A 194 20.51 0.36 -13.69
C TRP A 194 21.39 1.44 -13.09
N ALA A 195 22.20 2.13 -13.91
CA ALA A 195 23.03 3.24 -13.42
C ALA A 195 22.20 4.42 -12.90
N GLU A 196 21.03 4.69 -13.48
CA GLU A 196 20.10 5.70 -12.94
C GLU A 196 19.45 5.21 -11.64
N ILE A 197 19.03 3.94 -11.61
CA ILE A 197 18.44 3.29 -10.43
C ILE A 197 19.42 3.30 -9.25
N ASP A 198 20.69 2.94 -9.47
CA ASP A 198 21.71 2.88 -8.43
C ASP A 198 21.96 4.27 -7.83
N ARG A 199 22.05 5.31 -8.68
CA ARG A 199 22.15 6.71 -8.21
C ARG A 199 20.93 7.13 -7.38
N HIS A 200 19.72 6.86 -7.87
CA HIS A 200 18.51 7.20 -7.12
C HIS A 200 18.40 6.40 -5.81
N THR A 201 18.85 5.15 -5.80
CA THR A 201 18.89 4.31 -4.61
C THR A 201 19.72 4.96 -3.51
N GLU A 202 20.92 5.45 -3.82
CA GLU A 202 21.77 6.17 -2.86
C GLU A 202 21.04 7.39 -2.27
N GLU A 203 20.41 8.21 -3.12
CA GLU A 203 19.74 9.44 -2.66
C GLU A 203 18.56 9.16 -1.71
N TYR A 204 17.79 8.11 -1.97
CA TYR A 204 16.69 7.69 -1.10
C TYR A 204 17.20 7.06 0.21
N LEU A 205 18.23 6.21 0.16
CA LEU A 205 18.81 5.60 1.37
C LEU A 205 19.41 6.66 2.31
N LEU A 206 20.12 7.65 1.77
CA LEU A 206 20.61 8.78 2.58
C LEU A 206 19.46 9.55 3.24
N SER A 207 18.36 9.75 2.53
CA SER A 207 17.19 10.47 3.05
C SER A 207 16.46 9.65 4.12
N LEU A 208 16.35 8.33 3.94
CA LEU A 208 15.81 7.38 4.91
C LEU A 208 16.59 7.45 6.24
N LEU A 209 17.92 7.31 6.17
CA LEU A 209 18.80 7.37 7.34
C LEU A 209 18.76 8.76 8.01
N ALA A 210 18.77 9.83 7.23
CA ALA A 210 18.71 11.20 7.75
C ALA A 210 17.38 11.54 8.45
N LEU A 211 16.30 10.82 8.11
CA LEU A 211 15.00 10.92 8.77
C LEU A 211 14.88 10.02 10.01
N GLY A 212 15.91 9.23 10.31
CA GLY A 212 16.03 8.50 11.58
C GLY A 212 15.67 7.02 11.53
N PHE A 213 15.64 6.40 10.35
CA PHE A 213 15.60 4.94 10.26
C PHE A 213 16.87 4.35 10.84
N ASP A 214 16.72 3.37 11.74
CA ASP A 214 17.85 2.65 12.34
C ASP A 214 18.17 1.40 11.50
N PRO A 215 19.30 1.36 10.77
CA PRO A 215 19.66 0.20 9.96
C PRO A 215 20.27 -0.96 10.79
N GLU A 216 20.57 -0.76 12.08
CA GLU A 216 21.03 -1.86 12.95
C GLU A 216 19.84 -2.69 13.47
N GLU A 217 18.69 -2.03 13.67
CA GLU A 217 17.44 -2.62 14.19
C GLU A 217 16.36 -2.75 13.09
N GLY A 218 16.74 -2.60 11.81
CA GLY A 218 15.84 -2.68 10.67
C GLY A 218 16.51 -3.35 9.47
N GLU A 219 15.71 -3.91 8.57
CA GLU A 219 16.21 -4.54 7.36
C GLU A 219 16.05 -3.60 6.16
N ILE A 220 17.15 -3.37 5.44
CA ILE A 220 17.14 -2.65 4.17
C ILE A 220 17.54 -3.62 3.05
N TYR A 221 16.73 -3.71 2.00
CA TYR A 221 17.05 -4.59 0.87
C TYR A 221 16.64 -4.02 -0.49
N ARG A 222 17.26 -4.57 -1.54
CA ARG A 222 16.87 -4.33 -2.94
C ARG A 222 16.17 -5.56 -3.50
N GLN A 223 15.10 -5.37 -4.28
CA GLN A 223 14.36 -6.50 -4.86
C GLN A 223 15.27 -7.38 -5.72
N SER A 224 16.18 -6.78 -6.51
CA SER A 224 17.09 -7.53 -7.38
C SER A 224 18.17 -8.34 -6.65
N GLY A 225 18.52 -7.95 -5.42
CA GLY A 225 19.55 -8.60 -4.58
C GLY A 225 19.00 -9.58 -3.54
N ASN A 226 17.69 -9.59 -3.29
CA ASN A 226 17.08 -10.43 -2.26
C ASN A 226 16.57 -11.76 -2.85
N GLU A 227 17.37 -12.83 -2.72
CA GLU A 227 17.01 -14.16 -3.23
C GLU A 227 15.77 -14.75 -2.53
N ARG A 228 15.63 -14.53 -1.22
CA ARG A 228 14.47 -15.02 -0.44
C ARG A 228 13.17 -14.41 -0.97
N LEU A 229 13.18 -13.10 -1.19
CA LEU A 229 12.07 -12.38 -1.81
C LEU A 229 11.74 -12.91 -3.20
N GLN A 230 12.75 -13.13 -4.05
CA GLN A 230 12.53 -13.62 -5.41
C GLN A 230 11.95 -15.04 -5.43
N ASN A 231 12.35 -15.90 -4.49
CA ASN A 231 11.78 -17.23 -4.31
C ASN A 231 10.31 -17.13 -3.86
N LEU A 232 10.01 -16.27 -2.88
CA LEU A 232 8.63 -16.01 -2.45
C LEU A 232 7.77 -15.49 -3.62
N ALA A 233 8.28 -14.54 -4.41
CA ALA A 233 7.59 -14.03 -5.58
C ALA A 233 7.32 -15.12 -6.62
N PHE A 234 8.24 -16.06 -6.81
CA PHE A 234 8.02 -17.19 -7.70
C PHE A 234 6.88 -18.09 -7.22
N GLU A 235 6.82 -18.36 -5.91
CA GLU A 235 5.75 -19.17 -5.31
C GLU A 235 4.40 -18.48 -5.33
N LEU A 236 4.33 -17.19 -4.97
CA LEU A 236 3.11 -16.39 -5.09
C LEU A 236 2.64 -16.25 -6.55
N GLY A 237 3.56 -16.27 -7.50
CA GLY A 237 3.25 -16.31 -8.93
C GLY A 237 2.47 -17.55 -9.36
N ALA A 238 2.55 -18.66 -8.61
CA ALA A 238 1.73 -19.85 -8.86
C ALA A 238 0.26 -19.65 -8.44
N GLU A 239 -0.01 -18.76 -7.49
CA GLU A 239 -1.34 -18.43 -6.96
C GLU A 239 -1.98 -17.21 -7.65
N ALA A 240 -1.24 -16.55 -8.55
CA ALA A 240 -1.66 -15.37 -9.30
C ALA A 240 -2.12 -15.71 -10.72
N ASN A 241 -3.31 -15.26 -11.11
CA ASN A 241 -3.83 -15.48 -12.47
C ASN A 241 -3.67 -14.25 -13.37
N PHE A 242 -3.41 -14.48 -14.65
CA PHE A 242 -3.35 -13.40 -15.65
C PHE A 242 -4.65 -12.60 -15.75
N SER A 243 -5.81 -13.22 -15.53
CA SER A 243 -7.10 -12.52 -15.51
C SER A 243 -7.20 -11.48 -14.39
N GLU A 244 -6.54 -11.71 -13.26
CA GLU A 244 -6.48 -10.77 -12.14
C GLU A 244 -5.57 -9.60 -12.48
N MET A 245 -4.41 -9.90 -13.10
CA MET A 245 -3.50 -8.88 -13.60
C MET A 245 -4.17 -7.97 -14.65
N GLN A 246 -4.98 -8.54 -15.54
CA GLN A 246 -5.77 -7.78 -16.50
C GLN A 246 -6.84 -6.92 -15.82
N ALA A 247 -7.51 -7.44 -14.79
CA ALA A 247 -8.58 -6.74 -14.10
C ALA A 247 -8.05 -5.58 -13.22
N LEU A 248 -6.93 -5.79 -12.53
CA LEU A 248 -6.35 -4.83 -11.59
C LEU A 248 -5.45 -3.79 -12.29
N TYR A 249 -4.62 -4.24 -13.23
CA TYR A 249 -3.57 -3.39 -13.84
C TYR A 249 -3.77 -3.13 -15.34
N GLY A 250 -4.81 -3.71 -15.95
CA GLY A 250 -5.08 -3.53 -17.38
C GLY A 250 -4.08 -4.23 -18.29
N PHE A 251 -3.34 -5.22 -17.77
CA PHE A 251 -2.34 -5.95 -18.56
C PHE A 251 -2.96 -6.75 -19.69
N ASP A 252 -2.24 -6.79 -20.81
CA ASP A 252 -2.65 -7.45 -22.04
C ASP A 252 -1.48 -8.17 -22.72
N GLY A 253 -1.70 -8.65 -23.95
CA GLY A 253 -0.70 -9.38 -24.73
C GLY A 253 0.52 -8.55 -25.16
N GLU A 254 0.50 -7.23 -24.98
CA GLU A 254 1.63 -6.34 -25.27
C GLU A 254 2.46 -6.02 -24.01
N THR A 255 1.96 -6.40 -22.83
CA THR A 255 2.66 -6.16 -21.56
C THR A 255 3.86 -7.09 -21.42
N ASN A 256 5.02 -6.55 -21.01
CA ASN A 256 6.25 -7.31 -20.83
C ASN A 256 6.15 -8.24 -19.61
N ILE A 257 6.72 -9.45 -19.72
CA ILE A 257 6.74 -10.43 -18.61
C ILE A 257 7.45 -9.88 -17.37
N SER A 258 8.53 -9.11 -17.53
CA SER A 258 9.23 -8.50 -16.39
C SER A 258 8.36 -7.50 -15.63
N HIS A 259 7.47 -6.78 -16.32
CA HIS A 259 6.51 -5.87 -15.69
C HIS A 259 5.39 -6.63 -14.98
N MET A 260 4.96 -7.78 -15.52
CA MET A 260 4.05 -8.67 -14.78
C MET A 260 4.73 -9.26 -13.54
N GLN A 261 5.99 -9.64 -13.66
CA GLN A 261 6.77 -10.17 -12.56
C GLN A 261 6.97 -9.14 -11.44
N SER A 262 7.21 -7.86 -11.76
CA SER A 262 7.40 -6.83 -10.73
C SER A 262 6.18 -6.66 -9.83
N VAL A 263 4.96 -6.83 -10.37
CA VAL A 263 3.73 -6.82 -9.56
C VAL A 263 3.72 -7.97 -8.56
N VAL A 264 4.11 -9.18 -9.00
CA VAL A 264 4.17 -10.34 -8.09
C VAL A 264 5.29 -10.15 -7.06
N THR A 265 6.43 -9.59 -7.46
CA THR A 265 7.50 -9.20 -6.52
C THR A 265 6.98 -8.24 -5.46
N GLN A 266 6.16 -7.26 -5.82
CA GLN A 266 5.55 -6.35 -4.84
C GLN A 266 4.60 -7.07 -3.87
N MET A 267 3.89 -8.12 -4.30
CA MET A 267 3.09 -8.94 -3.37
C MET A 267 3.98 -9.73 -2.42
N ALA A 268 5.11 -10.24 -2.92
CA ALA A 268 6.11 -10.89 -2.10
C ALA A 268 6.72 -9.92 -1.09
N ASP A 269 7.00 -8.67 -1.48
CA ASP A 269 7.48 -7.63 -0.57
C ASP A 269 6.51 -7.44 0.59
N ILE A 270 5.21 -7.25 0.31
CA ILE A 270 4.19 -7.04 1.33
C ILE A 270 4.12 -8.20 2.34
N LEU A 271 4.36 -9.44 1.91
CA LEU A 271 4.33 -10.64 2.76
C LEU A 271 5.71 -11.03 3.32
N TYR A 272 6.78 -10.40 2.84
CA TYR A 272 8.16 -10.71 3.21
C TYR A 272 8.45 -10.60 4.71
N PRO A 273 7.93 -9.60 5.45
CA PRO A 273 8.14 -9.49 6.90
C PRO A 273 7.64 -10.70 7.70
N GLN A 274 6.75 -11.50 7.11
CA GLN A 274 6.14 -12.67 7.74
C GLN A 274 6.81 -13.99 7.31
N LEU A 275 7.86 -13.93 6.49
CA LEU A 275 8.44 -15.11 5.86
C LEU A 275 9.05 -16.11 6.86
N ASP A 276 9.63 -15.62 7.95
CA ASP A 276 10.20 -16.45 9.02
C ASP A 276 9.17 -16.83 10.07
N GLU A 277 8.30 -15.88 10.44
CA GLU A 277 7.24 -16.06 11.42
C GLU A 277 6.04 -15.16 11.08
N PRO A 278 4.81 -15.71 11.03
CA PRO A 278 3.61 -14.91 10.82
C PRO A 278 3.43 -13.90 11.95
N LYS A 279 3.36 -12.62 11.59
CA LYS A 279 3.13 -11.53 12.53
C LYS A 279 2.27 -10.44 11.88
N PRO A 280 1.49 -9.67 12.65
CA PRO A 280 0.80 -8.50 12.13
C PRO A 280 1.78 -7.60 11.38
N THR A 281 1.47 -7.23 10.14
CA THR A 281 2.33 -6.37 9.32
C THR A 281 1.52 -5.20 8.78
N VAL A 282 1.96 -3.97 9.02
CA VAL A 282 1.35 -2.76 8.44
C VAL A 282 2.15 -2.26 7.25
N ILE A 283 1.43 -1.94 6.17
CA ILE A 283 1.97 -1.27 4.99
C ILE A 283 1.35 0.13 4.90
N PRO A 284 2.11 1.20 5.17
CA PRO A 284 1.66 2.55 4.89
C PRO A 284 1.59 2.77 3.37
N VAL A 285 0.47 3.30 2.87
CA VAL A 285 0.25 3.48 1.43
C VAL A 285 -0.59 4.71 1.08
N GLY A 286 -0.56 5.09 -0.20
CA GLY A 286 -1.59 5.95 -0.80
C GLY A 286 -2.86 5.16 -1.17
N PRO A 287 -4.03 5.81 -1.31
CA PRO A 287 -5.29 5.17 -1.71
C PRO A 287 -5.24 4.49 -3.09
N ASP A 288 -4.33 4.93 -3.96
CA ASP A 288 -4.11 4.34 -5.27
C ASP A 288 -3.45 2.95 -5.21
N GLN A 289 -2.85 2.59 -4.08
CA GLN A 289 -2.20 1.30 -3.86
C GLN A 289 -3.12 0.24 -3.23
N ASP A 290 -4.37 0.57 -2.90
CA ASP A 290 -5.33 -0.42 -2.36
C ASP A 290 -5.48 -1.69 -3.23
N PRO A 291 -5.48 -1.62 -4.59
CA PRO A 291 -5.50 -2.82 -5.42
C PRO A 291 -4.35 -3.80 -5.10
N HIS A 292 -3.15 -3.29 -4.82
CA HIS A 292 -1.99 -4.09 -4.42
C HIS A 292 -2.21 -4.74 -3.05
N MET A 293 -2.72 -3.97 -2.08
CA MET A 293 -3.02 -4.48 -0.73
C MET A 293 -4.07 -5.60 -0.77
N ARG A 294 -5.14 -5.41 -1.55
CA ARG A 294 -6.18 -6.44 -1.71
C ARG A 294 -5.61 -7.69 -2.38
N PHE A 295 -4.80 -7.52 -3.41
CA PHE A 295 -4.21 -8.65 -4.10
C PHE A 295 -3.22 -9.43 -3.21
N ALA A 296 -2.40 -8.73 -2.41
CA ALA A 296 -1.51 -9.36 -1.43
C ALA A 296 -2.29 -10.16 -0.37
N ARG A 297 -3.41 -9.61 0.13
CA ARG A 297 -4.31 -10.31 1.06
C ARG A 297 -4.95 -11.54 0.43
N ASP A 298 -5.40 -11.46 -0.82
CA ASP A 298 -5.97 -12.60 -1.54
C ASP A 298 -4.93 -13.71 -1.77
N LEU A 299 -3.68 -13.34 -2.10
CA LEU A 299 -2.59 -14.31 -2.25
C LEU A 299 -2.19 -14.92 -0.90
N ALA A 300 -2.11 -14.14 0.17
CA ALA A 300 -1.89 -14.64 1.52
C ALA A 300 -2.93 -15.71 1.88
N ASP A 301 -4.22 -15.43 1.64
CA ASP A 301 -5.33 -16.37 1.89
C ASP A 301 -5.22 -17.67 1.06
N ARG A 302 -4.82 -17.57 -0.22
CA ARG A 302 -4.63 -18.75 -1.10
C ARG A 302 -3.46 -19.63 -0.69
N THR A 303 -2.40 -19.06 -0.14
CA THR A 303 -1.26 -19.84 0.34
C THR A 303 -1.54 -20.61 1.64
N ARG A 304 -2.64 -20.31 2.35
CA ARG A 304 -3.03 -21.03 3.57
C ARG A 304 -3.43 -22.46 3.26
N TYR A 305 -3.03 -23.38 4.13
CA TYR A 305 -3.52 -24.76 4.06
C TYR A 305 -4.93 -24.88 4.59
N PHE A 306 -5.25 -24.12 5.64
CA PHE A 306 -6.55 -24.19 6.31
C PHE A 306 -7.25 -22.84 6.31
N GLY A 307 -8.58 -22.86 6.15
CA GLY A 307 -9.43 -21.72 6.46
C GLY A 307 -10.21 -21.96 7.76
N VAL A 308 -10.30 -20.98 8.64
CA VAL A 308 -11.11 -21.08 9.85
C VAL A 308 -12.43 -20.34 9.68
N THR A 309 -13.54 -20.98 10.03
CA THR A 309 -14.86 -20.35 9.97
C THR A 309 -15.80 -20.85 11.05
N GLU A 310 -16.78 -20.04 11.42
CA GLU A 310 -17.88 -20.50 12.26
C GLU A 310 -18.81 -21.42 11.47
N ALA A 311 -19.30 -22.46 12.12
CA ALA A 311 -20.33 -23.33 11.57
C ALA A 311 -21.36 -23.70 12.65
N TYR A 312 -22.51 -24.18 12.19
CA TYR A 312 -23.63 -24.55 13.06
C TYR A 312 -24.13 -25.98 12.78
N ALA A 313 -23.85 -26.51 11.58
CA ALA A 313 -24.23 -27.83 11.11
C ALA A 313 -23.13 -28.38 10.19
N SER A 314 -23.25 -29.65 9.79
CA SER A 314 -22.25 -30.32 8.94
C SER A 314 -22.13 -29.70 7.53
N PHE A 315 -23.20 -29.11 7.00
CA PHE A 315 -23.19 -28.50 5.67
C PHE A 315 -22.50 -27.13 5.66
N GLU A 316 -22.01 -26.73 4.50
CA GLU A 316 -21.39 -25.41 4.29
C GLU A 316 -22.45 -24.30 4.17
N ALA A 317 -22.24 -23.22 4.92
CA ALA A 317 -23.07 -22.03 4.91
C ALA A 317 -22.20 -20.80 4.59
N ASP A 318 -22.66 -19.95 3.68
CA ASP A 318 -22.01 -18.67 3.38
C ASP A 318 -22.20 -17.65 4.52
N PRO A 319 -21.50 -16.50 4.53
CA PRO A 319 -21.59 -15.53 5.61
C PRO A 319 -23.03 -15.05 5.92
N ALA A 320 -23.85 -14.82 4.89
CA ALA A 320 -25.23 -14.36 5.08
C ALA A 320 -26.12 -15.47 5.67
N GLU A 321 -25.91 -16.71 5.21
CA GLU A 321 -26.58 -17.89 5.76
C GLU A 321 -26.20 -18.14 7.22
N ARG A 322 -24.93 -17.96 7.60
CA ARG A 322 -24.46 -18.12 8.98
C ARG A 322 -25.14 -17.12 9.92
N VAL A 323 -25.34 -15.88 9.50
CA VAL A 323 -26.09 -14.87 10.27
C VAL A 323 -27.52 -15.33 10.54
N LEU A 324 -28.19 -15.87 9.53
CA LEU A 324 -29.56 -16.39 9.67
C LEU A 324 -29.62 -17.61 10.61
N ILE A 325 -28.70 -18.55 10.46
CA ILE A 325 -28.65 -19.74 11.32
C ILE A 325 -28.38 -19.34 12.77
N ARG A 326 -27.45 -18.40 12.99
CA ARG A 326 -27.18 -17.84 14.32
C ARG A 326 -28.42 -17.18 14.91
N ALA A 327 -29.14 -16.37 14.14
CA ALA A 327 -30.36 -15.73 14.59
C ALA A 327 -31.44 -16.75 15.02
N ALA A 328 -31.56 -17.87 14.29
CA ALA A 328 -32.46 -18.96 14.67
C ALA A 328 -31.99 -19.67 15.95
N TYR A 329 -30.69 -19.96 16.05
CA TYR A 329 -30.08 -20.57 17.23
C TYR A 329 -30.28 -19.73 18.49
N ASP A 330 -29.99 -18.43 18.43
CA ASP A 330 -30.11 -17.52 19.57
C ASP A 330 -31.57 -17.27 19.99
N ALA A 331 -32.52 -17.40 19.07
CA ALA A 331 -33.94 -17.18 19.33
C ALA A 331 -34.67 -18.40 19.93
N ILE A 332 -34.21 -19.61 19.62
CA ILE A 332 -34.80 -20.85 20.10
C ILE A 332 -34.08 -21.26 21.39
N ASP A 333 -34.71 -21.02 22.54
CA ASP A 333 -34.22 -21.41 23.88
C ASP A 333 -34.40 -22.93 24.11
N ASP A 334 -33.70 -23.74 23.31
CA ASP A 334 -33.64 -25.21 23.40
C ASP A 334 -32.24 -25.74 23.11
N ASP A 335 -31.62 -26.39 24.10
CA ASP A 335 -30.29 -26.99 24.01
C ASP A 335 -30.20 -28.14 22.96
N ASP A 336 -31.34 -28.64 22.46
CA ASP A 336 -31.41 -29.74 21.49
C ASP A 336 -31.95 -29.33 20.11
N ILE A 337 -31.95 -28.03 19.81
CA ILE A 337 -32.36 -27.44 18.52
C ILE A 337 -31.84 -28.23 17.31
N ARG A 338 -32.74 -28.51 16.35
CA ARG A 338 -32.43 -29.19 15.09
C ARG A 338 -32.49 -28.25 13.89
N CYS A 339 -31.89 -28.69 12.79
CA CYS A 339 -31.97 -27.97 11.52
C CYS A 339 -33.43 -27.75 11.06
N GLU A 340 -34.32 -28.73 11.28
CA GLU A 340 -35.75 -28.58 11.00
C GLU A 340 -36.42 -27.48 11.84
N ASP A 341 -36.03 -27.32 13.11
CA ASP A 341 -36.57 -26.29 14.00
C ASP A 341 -36.11 -24.88 13.56
N ALA A 342 -34.83 -24.73 13.20
CA ALA A 342 -34.32 -23.48 12.65
C ALA A 342 -34.94 -23.15 11.28
N ALA A 343 -35.19 -24.15 10.44
CA ALA A 343 -35.88 -23.95 9.17
C ALA A 343 -37.30 -23.40 9.40
N ASP A 344 -38.02 -23.94 10.38
CA ASP A 344 -39.36 -23.47 10.74
C ASP A 344 -39.33 -22.04 11.30
N TYR A 345 -38.37 -21.72 12.17
CA TYR A 345 -38.19 -20.36 12.67
C TYR A 345 -37.92 -19.36 11.53
N LEU A 346 -36.99 -19.68 10.63
CA LEU A 346 -36.62 -18.81 9.51
C LEU A 346 -37.77 -18.64 8.51
N ARG A 347 -38.61 -19.65 8.30
CA ARG A 347 -39.84 -19.50 7.50
C ARG A 347 -40.86 -18.54 8.12
N GLU A 348 -40.89 -18.44 9.44
CA GLU A 348 -41.84 -17.57 10.12
C GLU A 348 -41.32 -16.12 10.20
N HIS A 349 -40.02 -15.93 10.41
CA HIS A 349 -39.44 -14.62 10.77
C HIS A 349 -38.55 -14.00 9.68
N HIS A 350 -37.97 -14.82 8.79
CA HIS A 350 -36.96 -14.42 7.80
C HIS A 350 -37.20 -15.05 6.41
N ALA A 351 -38.45 -15.32 6.05
CA ALA A 351 -38.80 -16.11 4.85
C ALA A 351 -38.22 -15.52 3.55
N ASP A 352 -38.21 -14.19 3.44
CA ASP A 352 -37.75 -13.47 2.25
C ASP A 352 -36.22 -13.54 2.09
N GLU A 353 -35.47 -13.62 3.20
CA GLU A 353 -34.00 -13.66 3.23
C GLU A 353 -33.47 -15.10 3.19
N ALA A 354 -34.12 -16.02 3.90
CA ALA A 354 -33.67 -17.41 4.05
C ALA A 354 -34.10 -18.33 2.87
N GLY A 355 -35.09 -17.89 2.10
CA GLY A 355 -35.93 -18.74 1.25
C GLY A 355 -35.20 -19.63 0.25
N THR A 356 -34.30 -19.06 -0.56
CA THR A 356 -33.69 -19.79 -1.68
C THR A 356 -32.31 -20.36 -1.39
N SER A 357 -31.69 -20.02 -0.26
CA SER A 357 -30.30 -20.44 0.02
C SER A 357 -30.21 -21.37 1.24
N VAL A 358 -30.62 -20.92 2.43
CA VAL A 358 -30.40 -21.67 3.68
C VAL A 358 -31.49 -22.68 4.02
N LEU A 359 -32.77 -22.39 3.71
CA LEU A 359 -33.88 -23.31 4.03
C LEU A 359 -33.73 -24.70 3.42
N PRO A 360 -33.36 -24.86 2.12
CA PRO A 360 -33.16 -26.18 1.54
C PRO A 360 -32.04 -26.97 2.23
N LYS A 361 -30.97 -26.28 2.69
CA LYS A 361 -29.85 -26.92 3.39
C LYS A 361 -30.30 -27.44 4.76
N LEU A 362 -31.01 -26.62 5.52
CA LEU A 362 -31.57 -26.98 6.81
C LEU A 362 -32.59 -28.12 6.70
N ASP A 363 -33.48 -28.08 5.71
CA ASP A 363 -34.45 -29.15 5.46
C ASP A 363 -33.78 -30.49 5.12
N ASN A 364 -32.73 -30.44 4.29
CA ASN A 364 -31.98 -31.63 3.92
C ASN A 364 -31.20 -32.21 5.11
N ALA A 365 -30.67 -31.37 5.99
CA ALA A 365 -30.02 -31.78 7.23
C ALA A 365 -31.03 -32.33 8.26
N GLY A 366 -32.27 -31.84 8.22
CA GLY A 366 -33.41 -32.36 8.98
C GLY A 366 -33.16 -32.39 10.49
N LYS A 367 -32.93 -33.58 11.04
CA LYS A 367 -32.76 -33.81 12.49
C LYS A 367 -31.33 -33.64 12.98
N GLU A 368 -30.43 -33.15 12.15
CA GLU A 368 -29.08 -32.82 12.63
C GLU A 368 -29.15 -31.70 13.70
N PRO A 369 -28.44 -31.85 14.84
CA PRO A 369 -28.31 -30.78 15.83
C PRO A 369 -27.68 -29.53 15.22
N ILE A 370 -28.28 -28.37 15.51
CA ILE A 370 -27.60 -27.09 15.36
C ILE A 370 -26.77 -26.87 16.62
N ARG A 371 -25.45 -26.77 16.44
CA ARG A 371 -24.51 -26.52 17.52
C ARG A 371 -23.38 -25.63 16.99
N PRO A 372 -23.13 -24.47 17.62
CA PRO A 372 -21.98 -23.63 17.31
C PRO A 372 -20.69 -24.45 17.39
N ARG A 373 -19.84 -24.28 16.38
CA ARG A 373 -18.55 -24.96 16.26
C ARG A 373 -17.63 -24.11 15.40
N VAL A 374 -16.33 -24.33 15.56
CA VAL A 374 -15.33 -23.79 14.65
C VAL A 374 -14.95 -24.87 13.66
N ARG A 375 -14.84 -24.49 12.39
CA ARG A 375 -14.54 -25.37 11.27
C ARG A 375 -13.21 -24.98 10.65
N PHE A 376 -12.32 -25.95 10.57
CA PHE A 376 -11.12 -25.90 9.74
C PHE A 376 -11.47 -26.47 8.36
N LEU A 377 -11.49 -25.63 7.34
CA LEU A 377 -11.63 -26.02 5.95
C LEU A 377 -10.27 -26.42 5.40
N ASP A 378 -10.18 -27.58 4.77
CA ASP A 378 -9.01 -27.96 3.97
C ASP A 378 -9.05 -27.17 2.64
N ARG A 379 -8.02 -26.37 2.41
CA ARG A 379 -7.87 -25.60 1.17
C ARG A 379 -6.81 -26.25 0.29
N ASN A 380 -5.58 -26.26 0.80
CA ASN A 380 -4.37 -26.66 0.08
C ASN A 380 -3.46 -27.51 0.98
N ALA A 381 -4.00 -28.12 2.04
CA ALA A 381 -3.20 -28.89 2.97
C ALA A 381 -2.61 -30.14 2.31
N THR A 382 -1.40 -30.49 2.71
CA THR A 382 -0.89 -31.83 2.43
C THR A 382 -1.63 -32.85 3.31
N ASP A 383 -1.70 -34.11 2.88
CA ASP A 383 -2.29 -35.19 3.70
C ASP A 383 -1.65 -35.23 5.10
N GLU A 384 -0.32 -35.01 5.18
CA GLU A 384 0.42 -34.98 6.43
C GLU A 384 0.02 -33.79 7.33
N ALA A 385 -0.14 -32.59 6.75
CA ALA A 385 -0.59 -31.42 7.49
C ALA A 385 -2.03 -31.59 7.98
N PHE A 386 -2.93 -32.12 7.16
CA PHE A 386 -4.33 -32.34 7.53
C PHE A 386 -4.46 -33.39 8.65
N GLU A 387 -3.69 -34.48 8.59
CA GLU A 387 -3.60 -35.46 9.67
C GLU A 387 -3.06 -34.83 10.97
N ALA A 388 -2.01 -34.00 10.88
CA ALA A 388 -1.45 -33.30 12.02
C ALA A 388 -2.45 -32.33 12.68
N LEU A 389 -3.24 -31.61 11.87
CA LEU A 389 -4.31 -30.75 12.39
C LEU A 389 -5.35 -31.56 13.17
N ILE A 390 -5.79 -32.70 12.62
CA ILE A 390 -6.73 -33.58 13.31
C ILE A 390 -6.16 -34.01 14.65
N ASP A 391 -4.90 -34.42 14.70
CA ASP A 391 -4.25 -34.90 15.92
C ASP A 391 -4.05 -33.78 16.95
N ALA A 392 -3.79 -32.56 16.51
CA ALA A 392 -3.56 -31.40 17.38
C ALA A 392 -4.84 -30.81 17.99
N ILE A 393 -6.01 -31.02 17.37
CA ILE A 393 -7.29 -30.60 17.96
C ILE A 393 -7.63 -31.49 19.17
N ASP A 394 -7.56 -30.91 20.36
CA ASP A 394 -8.04 -31.52 21.59
C ASP A 394 -9.57 -31.51 21.69
N GLY A 395 -10.13 -32.42 22.50
CA GLY A 395 -11.56 -32.42 22.82
C GLY A 395 -12.48 -33.10 21.78
N GLU A 396 -13.73 -32.65 21.73
CA GLU A 396 -14.72 -33.16 20.78
C GLU A 396 -14.44 -32.58 19.38
N LYS A 397 -14.18 -33.48 18.42
CA LYS A 397 -14.01 -33.12 17.00
C LYS A 397 -14.76 -34.06 16.07
N ARG A 398 -15.12 -33.57 14.89
CA ARG A 398 -15.68 -34.37 13.80
C ARG A 398 -14.90 -34.12 12.53
N VAL A 399 -14.39 -35.19 11.95
CA VAL A 399 -13.58 -35.17 10.72
C VAL A 399 -14.47 -35.54 9.54
N PHE A 400 -14.41 -34.73 8.50
CA PHE A 400 -15.13 -34.91 7.24
C PHE A 400 -14.14 -34.86 6.07
N GLU A 401 -14.62 -35.22 4.88
CA GLU A 401 -13.87 -34.98 3.65
C GLU A 401 -13.78 -33.46 3.42
N GLY A 402 -12.57 -32.92 3.44
CA GLY A 402 -12.28 -31.50 3.20
C GLY A 402 -12.49 -30.55 4.39
N HIS A 403 -12.84 -31.03 5.59
CA HIS A 403 -12.87 -30.17 6.78
C HIS A 403 -12.89 -30.92 8.12
N VAL A 404 -12.56 -30.20 9.20
CA VAL A 404 -12.65 -30.67 10.59
C VAL A 404 -13.45 -29.68 11.42
N ASP A 405 -14.46 -30.17 12.14
CA ASP A 405 -15.21 -29.37 13.11
C ASP A 405 -14.67 -29.60 14.53
N THR A 406 -14.44 -28.52 15.28
CA THR A 406 -14.14 -28.53 16.73
C THR A 406 -15.23 -27.79 17.51
N PHE A 407 -15.53 -28.26 18.72
CA PHE A 407 -16.56 -27.68 19.58
C PHE A 407 -16.00 -26.98 20.82
N ASP A 408 -14.68 -27.04 21.02
CA ASP A 408 -14.02 -26.59 22.24
C ASP A 408 -13.07 -25.40 22.02
N LEU A 409 -12.75 -25.06 20.75
CA LEU A 409 -11.94 -23.90 20.39
C LEU A 409 -12.82 -22.73 19.95
N ASP A 410 -12.41 -21.51 20.29
CA ASP A 410 -12.89 -20.30 19.64
C ASP A 410 -12.11 -20.03 18.34
N ALA A 411 -12.51 -18.99 17.61
CA ALA A 411 -11.95 -18.68 16.29
C ALA A 411 -10.47 -18.30 16.36
N ASP A 412 -10.06 -17.53 17.38
CA ASP A 412 -8.69 -17.05 17.52
C ASP A 412 -7.74 -18.22 17.85
N ALA A 413 -8.11 -19.07 18.82
CA ALA A 413 -7.34 -20.27 19.15
C ALA A 413 -7.28 -21.27 17.97
N ALA A 414 -8.34 -21.35 17.17
CA ALA A 414 -8.34 -22.16 15.97
C ALA A 414 -7.41 -21.59 14.88
N GLU A 415 -7.42 -20.27 14.66
CA GLU A 415 -6.49 -19.61 13.72
C GLU A 415 -5.03 -19.78 14.13
N GLU A 416 -4.73 -19.69 15.42
CA GLU A 416 -3.39 -19.99 15.95
C GLU A 416 -2.99 -21.44 15.71
N LEU A 417 -3.87 -22.39 16.04
CA LEU A 417 -3.61 -23.82 15.83
C LEU A 417 -3.40 -24.16 14.35
N ALA A 418 -4.21 -23.58 13.45
CA ALA A 418 -4.07 -23.75 12.02
C ALA A 418 -2.69 -23.27 11.55
N ARG A 419 -2.26 -22.08 12.00
CA ARG A 419 -0.94 -21.52 11.66
C ARG A 419 0.21 -22.37 12.20
N GLU A 420 0.12 -22.83 13.45
CA GLU A 420 1.14 -23.69 14.05
C GLU A 420 1.35 -24.97 13.22
N VAL A 421 0.26 -25.63 12.83
CA VAL A 421 0.31 -26.82 11.98
C VAL A 421 0.84 -26.48 10.59
N GLU A 422 0.41 -25.37 9.98
CA GLU A 422 0.94 -24.94 8.68
C GLU A 422 2.46 -24.78 8.68
N LEU A 423 3.00 -24.04 9.64
CA LEU A 423 4.44 -23.81 9.78
C LEU A 423 5.21 -25.12 10.00
N GLY A 424 4.65 -26.03 10.80
CA GLY A 424 5.23 -27.35 11.05
C GLY A 424 5.31 -28.25 9.82
N HIS A 425 4.54 -27.95 8.77
CA HIS A 425 4.35 -28.80 7.60
C HIS A 425 4.64 -28.08 6.27
N GLY A 426 5.41 -26.99 6.30
CA GLY A 426 5.91 -26.29 5.10
C GLY A 426 4.95 -25.28 4.48
N GLY A 427 3.89 -24.90 5.19
CA GLY A 427 3.04 -23.76 4.86
C GLY A 427 3.59 -22.46 5.44
N TYR A 428 3.18 -21.33 4.87
CA TYR A 428 3.62 -20.00 5.31
C TYR A 428 2.85 -19.49 6.53
N GLY A 429 1.59 -19.88 6.71
CA GLY A 429 0.77 -19.38 7.81
C GLY A 429 0.52 -17.87 7.77
N PHE A 430 0.63 -17.22 6.60
CA PHE A 430 0.54 -15.76 6.48
C PHE A 430 -0.71 -15.18 7.14
N ILE A 431 -0.54 -14.00 7.72
CA ILE A 431 -1.60 -13.12 8.20
C ILE A 431 -1.85 -12.08 7.12
N ALA A 432 -3.12 -11.81 6.86
CA ALA A 432 -3.51 -10.81 5.89
C ALA A 432 -2.92 -9.43 6.31
N PRO A 433 -2.08 -8.79 5.47
CA PRO A 433 -1.39 -7.56 5.86
C PRO A 433 -2.36 -6.40 6.09
N SER A 434 -2.10 -5.62 7.12
CA SER A 434 -2.79 -4.38 7.45
C SER A 434 -2.29 -3.24 6.57
N SER A 435 -3.10 -2.20 6.39
CA SER A 435 -2.66 -0.97 5.70
C SER A 435 -3.19 0.27 6.39
N ILE A 436 -2.42 1.35 6.28
CA ILE A 436 -2.85 2.70 6.63
C ILE A 436 -2.77 3.59 5.38
N TYR A 437 -3.74 4.49 5.23
CA TYR A 437 -3.93 5.26 4.00
C TYR A 437 -3.69 6.75 4.24
N ASN A 438 -2.73 7.29 3.49
CA ASN A 438 -2.32 8.68 3.57
C ASN A 438 -3.04 9.55 2.54
N ARG A 439 -3.38 10.78 2.92
CA ARG A 439 -3.82 11.79 1.96
C ARG A 439 -2.66 12.16 1.03
N PHE A 440 -2.95 12.32 -0.26
CA PHE A 440 -1.97 12.90 -1.17
C PHE A 440 -1.83 14.38 -0.90
N MET A 441 -0.60 14.85 -0.80
CA MET A 441 -0.32 16.28 -0.82
C MET A 441 -0.67 16.89 -2.17
N THR A 442 -1.30 18.05 -2.13
CA THR A 442 -1.53 18.89 -3.30
C THR A 442 -0.20 19.47 -3.76
N GLY A 443 0.03 19.46 -5.08
CA GLY A 443 1.20 20.12 -5.66
C GLY A 443 1.17 21.63 -5.39
N LEU A 444 2.34 22.26 -5.26
CA LEU A 444 2.45 23.68 -4.90
C LEU A 444 1.74 24.62 -5.90
N THR A 445 1.69 24.21 -7.16
CA THR A 445 1.00 24.92 -8.25
C THR A 445 -0.51 24.59 -8.36
N GLY A 446 -1.03 23.77 -7.45
CA GLY A 446 -2.34 23.12 -7.53
C GLY A 446 -2.28 21.79 -8.31
N GLY A 447 -3.25 20.91 -8.05
CA GLY A 447 -3.32 19.58 -8.65
C GLY A 447 -2.39 18.56 -7.97
N LYS A 448 -2.02 17.49 -8.68
CA LYS A 448 -1.11 16.46 -8.13
C LYS A 448 0.35 16.90 -8.17
N MET A 449 1.11 16.53 -7.15
CA MET A 449 2.56 16.65 -7.13
C MET A 449 3.19 15.76 -8.22
N SER A 450 4.22 16.26 -8.91
CA SER A 450 4.92 15.48 -9.95
C SER A 450 6.41 15.82 -10.01
N SER A 451 7.25 14.79 -9.95
CA SER A 451 8.71 14.93 -10.15
C SER A 451 9.07 15.45 -11.54
N SER A 452 8.20 15.25 -12.54
CA SER A 452 8.39 15.81 -13.90
C SER A 452 8.06 17.30 -14.00
N ILE A 453 7.44 17.90 -12.97
CA ILE A 453 7.13 19.32 -12.89
C ILE A 453 7.83 19.88 -11.64
N PRO A 454 9.09 20.35 -11.75
CA PRO A 454 9.91 20.76 -10.60
C PRO A 454 9.27 21.83 -9.70
N ALA A 455 8.46 22.73 -10.26
CA ALA A 455 7.77 23.77 -9.50
C ALA A 455 6.56 23.25 -8.69
N SER A 456 6.10 22.03 -8.94
CA SER A 456 4.93 21.44 -8.28
C SER A 456 5.26 20.69 -6.99
N HIS A 457 6.54 20.40 -6.73
CA HIS A 457 7.00 19.59 -5.60
C HIS A 457 8.25 20.19 -4.95
N ILE A 458 8.51 19.79 -3.71
CA ILE A 458 9.77 20.07 -2.99
C ILE A 458 10.56 18.77 -2.92
N SER A 459 11.72 18.75 -3.56
CA SER A 459 12.71 17.68 -3.42
C SER A 459 13.40 17.81 -2.07
N LEU A 460 13.70 16.68 -1.44
CA LEU A 460 14.53 16.64 -0.23
C LEU A 460 16.00 17.01 -0.53
N LEU A 461 16.36 17.12 -1.81
CA LEU A 461 17.66 17.54 -2.31
C LEU A 461 17.66 18.99 -2.81
N ASP A 462 16.52 19.69 -2.79
CA ASP A 462 16.47 21.10 -3.18
C ASP A 462 17.37 21.93 -2.26
N ASP A 463 18.16 22.85 -2.82
CA ASP A 463 18.86 23.87 -2.05
C ASP A 463 17.85 24.65 -1.18
N PRO A 464 18.21 25.08 0.05
CA PRO A 464 17.28 25.81 0.92
C PRO A 464 16.65 27.05 0.26
N GLU A 465 17.41 27.76 -0.58
CA GLU A 465 16.92 28.92 -1.35
C GLU A 465 15.87 28.51 -2.41
N ASP A 466 16.06 27.38 -3.09
CA ASP A 466 15.10 26.86 -4.07
C ASP A 466 13.81 26.41 -3.37
N GLY A 467 13.92 25.73 -2.23
CA GLY A 467 12.77 25.35 -1.40
C GLY A 467 11.97 26.57 -0.93
N TYR A 468 12.66 27.61 -0.45
CA TYR A 468 12.06 28.89 -0.10
C TYR A 468 11.29 29.49 -1.29
N ASP A 469 11.93 29.62 -2.46
CA ASP A 469 11.35 30.25 -3.64
C ASP A 469 10.14 29.47 -4.18
N LYS A 470 10.18 28.14 -4.14
CA LYS A 470 9.05 27.27 -4.51
C LYS A 470 7.85 27.51 -3.59
N VAL A 471 8.06 27.55 -2.26
CA VAL A 471 6.97 27.81 -1.29
C VAL A 471 6.41 29.23 -1.46
N LYS A 472 7.26 30.24 -1.66
CA LYS A 472 6.82 31.62 -1.94
C LYS A 472 5.93 31.70 -3.18
N SER A 473 6.25 30.91 -4.19
CA SER A 473 5.55 30.83 -5.48
C SER A 473 4.30 29.95 -5.43
N ALA A 474 4.09 29.19 -4.35
CA ALA A 474 2.95 28.30 -4.21
C ALA A 474 1.59 29.03 -4.26
N THR A 475 0.61 28.31 -4.78
CA THR A 475 -0.80 28.69 -4.73
C THR A 475 -1.33 28.64 -3.31
N THR A 476 -2.40 29.38 -3.03
CA THR A 476 -3.00 29.47 -1.68
C THR A 476 -4.52 29.46 -1.79
N GLY A 477 -5.21 28.95 -0.76
CA GLY A 477 -6.66 29.09 -0.58
C GLY A 477 -7.11 30.48 -0.12
N GLY A 478 -6.32 31.52 -0.40
CA GLY A 478 -6.63 32.91 -0.05
C GLY A 478 -7.79 33.52 -0.85
N ARG A 479 -8.06 34.80 -0.59
CA ARG A 479 -9.05 35.59 -1.35
C ARG A 479 -8.37 36.49 -2.39
N THR A 480 -9.18 37.15 -3.23
CA THR A 480 -8.65 38.01 -4.30
C THR A 480 -7.97 39.28 -3.76
N SER A 481 -8.27 39.68 -2.53
CA SER A 481 -7.62 40.82 -1.87
C SER A 481 -7.45 40.61 -0.37
N ALA A 482 -6.45 41.29 0.22
CA ALA A 482 -6.21 41.29 1.67
C ALA A 482 -7.37 41.90 2.48
N LYS A 483 -8.25 42.69 1.85
CA LYS A 483 -9.46 43.18 2.51
C LYS A 483 -10.50 42.07 2.59
N GLU A 484 -10.75 41.40 1.47
CA GLU A 484 -11.70 40.29 1.39
C GLU A 484 -11.29 39.12 2.30
N GLN A 485 -9.99 38.79 2.38
CA GLN A 485 -9.50 37.75 3.29
C GLN A 485 -9.70 38.10 4.76
N ARG A 486 -9.53 39.37 5.17
CA ARG A 486 -9.85 39.80 6.54
C ARG A 486 -11.33 39.75 6.87
N GLU A 487 -12.19 39.91 5.86
CA GLU A 487 -13.64 39.92 6.05
C GLU A 487 -14.25 38.51 6.01
N LEU A 488 -13.69 37.61 5.20
CA LEU A 488 -14.28 36.29 4.88
C LEU A 488 -13.40 35.09 5.26
N GLY A 489 -12.19 35.32 5.79
CA GLY A 489 -11.22 34.26 6.00
C GLY A 489 -10.57 33.74 4.72
N GLY A 490 -9.48 33.01 4.88
CA GLY A 490 -8.96 32.08 3.88
C GLY A 490 -9.70 30.75 3.90
N LYS A 491 -9.38 29.89 2.93
CA LYS A 491 -9.82 28.51 2.86
C LYS A 491 -8.63 27.59 3.08
N ALA A 492 -8.33 27.28 4.34
CA ALA A 492 -7.16 26.48 4.69
C ALA A 492 -7.25 25.06 4.12
N ASP A 493 -8.44 24.46 4.08
CA ASP A 493 -8.68 23.11 3.54
C ASP A 493 -8.40 22.96 2.03
N GLU A 494 -8.35 24.08 1.29
CA GLU A 494 -8.06 24.13 -0.15
C GLU A 494 -6.65 24.71 -0.42
N CYS A 495 -5.78 24.80 0.59
CA CYS A 495 -4.53 25.58 0.53
C CYS A 495 -3.28 24.68 0.62
N PRO A 496 -2.50 24.52 -0.47
CA PRO A 496 -1.26 23.74 -0.46
C PRO A 496 -0.23 24.25 0.56
N VAL A 497 -0.21 25.54 0.86
CA VAL A 497 0.69 26.11 1.88
C VAL A 497 0.28 25.69 3.28
N TYR A 498 -1.01 25.55 3.57
CA TYR A 498 -1.45 25.05 4.88
C TYR A 498 -1.20 23.55 5.03
N GLU A 499 -1.34 22.79 3.94
CA GLU A 499 -0.91 21.38 3.91
C GLU A 499 0.56 21.24 4.32
N LEU A 500 1.46 22.12 3.86
CA LEU A 500 2.86 22.09 4.30
C LEU A 500 3.02 22.24 5.81
N TYR A 501 2.23 23.10 6.48
CA TYR A 501 2.25 23.19 7.95
C TYR A 501 1.79 21.90 8.60
N THR A 502 0.67 21.35 8.12
CA THR A 502 0.05 20.15 8.68
C THR A 502 0.96 18.92 8.54
N TYR A 503 1.61 18.78 7.38
CA TYR A 503 2.34 17.57 6.98
C TYR A 503 3.84 17.64 7.31
N LEU A 504 4.37 18.83 7.62
CA LEU A 504 5.82 19.00 7.78
C LEU A 504 6.20 20.14 8.73
N LEU A 505 5.84 21.38 8.40
CA LEU A 505 6.49 22.57 8.96
C LEU A 505 6.15 22.83 10.42
N ALA A 506 5.05 22.26 10.92
CA ALA A 506 4.72 22.34 12.34
C ALA A 506 5.42 21.26 13.19
N GLY A 507 6.11 20.29 12.58
CA GLY A 507 6.71 19.16 13.30
C GLY A 507 5.69 18.47 14.20
N GLU A 508 6.01 18.27 15.47
CA GLU A 508 5.11 17.71 16.50
C GLU A 508 4.14 18.73 17.14
N ASP A 509 4.23 20.02 16.79
CA ASP A 509 3.44 21.10 17.41
C ASP A 509 2.04 21.23 16.79
N ASP A 510 1.09 20.46 17.33
CA ASP A 510 -0.32 20.49 16.90
C ASP A 510 -0.99 21.84 17.20
N GLU A 511 -0.57 22.54 18.26
CA GLU A 511 -1.09 23.87 18.61
C GLU A 511 -0.69 24.90 17.54
N PHE A 512 0.56 24.86 17.07
CA PHE A 512 1.03 25.75 16.03
C PHE A 512 0.30 25.53 14.69
N ALA A 513 0.13 24.29 14.26
CA ALA A 513 -0.66 24.01 13.05
C ALA A 513 -2.13 24.47 13.19
N THR A 514 -2.73 24.27 14.36
CA THR A 514 -4.08 24.75 14.68
C THR A 514 -4.17 26.27 14.66
N GLU A 515 -3.20 26.98 15.25
CA GLU A 515 -3.12 28.44 15.22
C GLU A 515 -3.07 28.97 13.78
N VAL A 516 -2.23 28.37 12.93
CA VAL A 516 -2.13 28.76 11.51
C VAL A 516 -3.47 28.58 10.79
N TYR A 517 -4.22 27.51 11.08
CA TYR A 517 -5.55 27.27 10.54
C TYR A 517 -6.56 28.33 10.99
N GLU A 518 -6.69 28.51 12.31
CA GLU A 518 -7.67 29.40 12.92
C GLU A 518 -7.42 30.85 12.51
N GLU A 519 -6.18 31.31 12.51
CA GLU A 519 -5.83 32.65 12.04
C GLU A 519 -6.13 32.83 10.54
N CYS A 520 -5.92 31.79 9.72
CA CYS A 520 -6.20 31.83 8.29
C CYS A 520 -7.71 31.93 8.03
N VAL A 521 -8.50 31.01 8.60
CA VAL A 521 -9.96 30.97 8.45
C VAL A 521 -10.63 32.15 9.14
N GLY A 522 -10.06 32.66 10.22
CA GLY A 522 -10.49 33.89 10.90
C GLY A 522 -10.12 35.19 10.15
N GLY A 523 -9.23 35.11 9.16
CA GLY A 523 -8.78 36.26 8.36
C GLY A 523 -7.73 37.14 9.04
N GLU A 524 -7.18 36.71 10.18
CA GLU A 524 -6.12 37.38 10.93
C GLU A 524 -4.78 37.23 10.20
N ARG A 525 -4.49 36.02 9.72
CA ARG A 525 -3.31 35.67 8.93
C ARG A 525 -3.59 35.86 7.44
N LEU A 526 -2.76 36.68 6.79
CA LEU A 526 -2.80 36.88 5.34
C LEU A 526 -1.86 35.94 4.60
N CYS A 527 -2.23 35.53 3.39
CA CYS A 527 -1.45 34.57 2.59
C CYS A 527 0.01 34.98 2.37
N GLY A 528 0.28 36.28 2.19
CA GLY A 528 1.65 36.77 1.98
C GLY A 528 2.58 36.51 3.16
N GLY A 529 2.09 36.76 4.39
CA GLY A 529 2.85 36.49 5.62
C GLY A 529 2.92 35.00 5.95
N CYS A 530 1.81 34.28 5.76
CA CYS A 530 1.77 32.82 5.94
C CYS A 530 2.78 32.10 5.03
N LYS A 531 2.87 32.53 3.76
CA LYS A 531 3.85 32.01 2.80
C LYS A 531 5.29 32.40 3.11
N GLU A 532 5.50 33.59 3.69
CA GLU A 532 6.84 33.98 4.15
C GLU A 532 7.33 33.03 5.24
N GLN A 533 6.54 32.87 6.30
CA GLN A 533 6.88 31.97 7.40
C GLN A 533 7.05 30.52 6.93
N ALA A 534 6.18 30.05 6.02
CA ALA A 534 6.28 28.70 5.49
C ALA A 534 7.57 28.48 4.69
N ALA A 535 7.99 29.50 3.92
CA ALA A 535 9.20 29.44 3.12
C ALA A 535 10.46 29.48 3.99
N GLU A 536 10.46 30.29 5.06
CA GLU A 536 11.55 30.32 6.05
C GLU A 536 11.69 28.96 6.74
N LEU A 537 10.60 28.38 7.25
CA LEU A 537 10.61 27.05 7.88
C LEU A 537 11.02 25.95 6.89
N MET A 538 10.63 26.05 5.62
CA MET A 538 11.03 25.08 4.60
C MET A 538 12.54 25.15 4.33
N ALA A 539 13.11 26.35 4.25
CA ALA A 539 14.55 26.52 4.08
C ALA A 539 15.32 25.93 5.27
N GLU A 540 14.87 26.22 6.49
CA GLU A 540 15.45 25.66 7.72
C GLU A 540 15.38 24.13 7.74
N PHE A 541 14.24 23.55 7.35
CA PHE A 541 14.08 22.10 7.24
C PHE A 541 15.04 21.49 6.22
N LEU A 542 15.16 22.07 5.02
CA LEU A 542 16.04 21.55 3.98
C LEU A 542 17.52 21.66 4.38
N GLU A 543 17.91 22.76 5.04
CA GLU A 543 19.27 22.93 5.56
C GLU A 543 19.60 21.82 6.59
N ASP A 544 18.76 21.63 7.61
CA ASP A 544 18.94 20.57 8.62
C ASP A 544 18.93 19.16 8.00
N HIS A 545 18.02 18.90 7.06
CA HIS A 545 17.92 17.61 6.41
C HIS A 545 19.18 17.31 5.57
N GLN A 546 19.67 18.29 4.79
CA GLN A 546 20.89 18.11 4.00
C GLN A 546 22.13 17.87 4.87
N GLU A 547 22.25 18.58 6.00
CA GLU A 547 23.33 18.34 6.97
C GLU A 547 23.29 16.88 7.47
N LYS A 548 22.11 16.40 7.92
CA LYS A 548 21.93 15.02 8.36
C LYS A 548 22.22 13.99 7.27
N ARG A 549 21.85 14.25 6.02
CA ARG A 549 22.17 13.35 4.89
C ARG A 549 23.67 13.19 4.71
N GLU A 550 24.43 14.27 4.82
CA GLU A 550 25.89 14.19 4.71
C GLU A 550 26.52 13.49 5.91
N GLU A 551 25.95 13.64 7.11
CA GLU A 551 26.36 12.87 8.29
C GLU A 551 26.10 11.37 8.15
N MET A 552 25.06 10.97 7.39
CA MET A 552 24.70 9.56 7.16
C MET A 552 25.48 8.90 6.02
N ARG A 553 26.25 9.65 5.21
CA ARG A 553 27.02 9.08 4.10
C ARG A 553 28.02 8.00 4.55
N PRO A 554 28.82 8.18 5.62
CA PRO A 554 29.68 7.11 6.13
C PRO A 554 28.91 5.91 6.66
N VAL A 555 27.72 6.13 7.25
CA VAL A 555 26.86 5.04 7.74
C VAL A 555 26.41 4.19 6.56
N LEU A 556 25.94 4.82 5.47
CA LEU A 556 25.52 4.13 4.25
C LEU A 556 26.67 3.31 3.63
N GLU A 557 27.90 3.83 3.63
CA GLU A 557 29.09 3.12 3.13
C GLU A 557 29.44 1.87 3.97
N GLU A 558 29.04 1.83 5.24
CA GLU A 558 29.25 0.70 6.15
C GLU A 558 28.12 -0.34 6.10
N LEU A 559 26.97 -0.01 5.52
CA LEU A 559 25.85 -0.94 5.36
C LEU A 559 26.18 -2.05 4.36
N ASP A 560 25.75 -3.27 4.69
CA ASP A 560 25.89 -4.44 3.82
C ASP A 560 24.76 -4.48 2.77
N ILE A 561 24.67 -3.42 1.96
CA ILE A 561 23.70 -3.31 0.85
C ILE A 561 24.42 -3.03 -0.46
N ASP A 562 24.21 -3.88 -1.46
CA ASP A 562 24.81 -3.70 -2.78
C ASP A 562 24.05 -2.65 -3.60
N ILE A 563 24.55 -1.41 -3.58
CA ILE A 563 23.99 -0.30 -4.35
C ILE A 563 24.31 -0.44 -5.83
N GLU A 564 25.35 -1.18 -6.22
CA GLU A 564 25.73 -1.33 -7.63
C GLU A 564 25.08 -2.57 -8.25
N SER A 565 24.30 -2.34 -9.30
CA SER A 565 23.66 -3.42 -10.04
C SER A 565 24.67 -4.20 -10.90
N PRO A 566 24.82 -5.53 -10.75
CA PRO A 566 25.71 -6.34 -11.60
C PRO A 566 25.15 -6.57 -13.01
N TRP A 567 24.00 -5.98 -13.33
CA TRP A 567 23.20 -6.24 -14.51
C TRP A 567 23.77 -5.57 -15.76
N ARG A 568 23.69 -6.26 -16.89
CA ARG A 568 24.40 -5.85 -18.13
C ARG A 568 23.72 -4.70 -18.89
N ARG A 569 22.53 -4.25 -18.49
CA ARG A 569 21.70 -3.42 -19.35
C ARG A 569 20.74 -2.50 -18.64
#